data_AF-E8R890-F1
#
_entry.id   AF-E8R890-F1
#
_cell.length_a   1.000
_cell.length_b   1.000
_cell.length_c   1.000
_cell.angle_alpha   90.00
_cell.angle_beta   90.00
_cell.angle_gamma   90.00
#
_symmetry.space_group_name_H-M   'P 1'
#
loop_
_entity.id
_entity.type
_entity.pdbx_description
1 polymer ?
#
loop_
_entity_poly.entity_id
_entity_poly.type
_entity_poly.pdbx_seq_one_letter_code
_entity_poly.pdbx_strand_id
1 'polypeptide(L)'
;MVEGFNEVLLELATAVSVKTGVPVERLASTASRLLSDPVFTELTKYFDKRFKAAAAVYAALRSMGVCVSPRCVEEYAGVSRTRFTEVLRSMGVEPCSLAGYVSYASRVLGLDDSTAADALWAARRVRVAMGGLSNSTVAAASLYLAARGRLTQKTVSSILCVSEVSVRNIARRMEGLLGDALSFSLREADAPGRPRGSLMLELLGGGGVAAGLTLLEPGVEPWRSVTASAGLPLEGSIVLAEATGRLEHMGIAVGRALSYLCLKGYRVVWTHLSNLAPVLVGEGFKPVSYSPRLGSTIYAVSLSML
;
A
#
# COMPACT_ATOMS: atom_id res chain seq x y z
N MET A 1 -16.11 -23.56 -32.24
CA MET A 1 -16.46 -22.66 -31.12
C MET A 1 -15.26 -22.02 -30.39
N VAL A 2 -14.03 -22.53 -30.58
CA VAL A 2 -12.81 -22.08 -29.89
C VAL A 2 -12.19 -20.82 -30.52
N GLU A 3 -12.28 -20.65 -31.85
CA GLU A 3 -11.61 -19.54 -32.56
C GLU A 3 -12.05 -18.15 -32.09
N GLY A 4 -13.37 -17.88 -31.98
CA GLY A 4 -13.86 -16.57 -31.54
C GLY A 4 -13.66 -16.27 -30.05
N PHE A 5 -13.26 -17.24 -29.23
CA PHE A 5 -12.94 -16.98 -27.82
C PHE A 5 -11.51 -16.45 -27.67
N ASN A 6 -10.56 -17.03 -28.42
CA ASN A 6 -9.17 -16.61 -28.40
C ASN A 6 -8.99 -15.17 -28.90
N GLU A 7 -9.79 -14.75 -29.88
CA GLU A 7 -9.78 -13.39 -30.40
C GLU A 7 -10.17 -12.36 -29.33
N VAL A 8 -11.30 -12.57 -28.63
CA VAL A 8 -11.77 -11.70 -27.54
C VAL A 8 -10.74 -11.63 -26.40
N LEU A 9 -10.14 -12.77 -26.06
CA LEU A 9 -9.12 -12.83 -25.02
C LEU A 9 -7.87 -12.02 -25.42
N LEU A 10 -7.42 -12.16 -26.66
CA LEU A 10 -6.22 -11.48 -27.16
C LEU A 10 -6.44 -9.97 -27.31
N GLU A 11 -7.62 -9.55 -27.79
CA GLU A 11 -8.02 -8.15 -27.84
C GLU A 11 -7.97 -7.52 -26.44
N LEU A 12 -8.58 -8.17 -25.46
CA LEU A 12 -8.60 -7.68 -24.08
C LEU A 12 -7.19 -7.67 -23.47
N ALA A 13 -6.41 -8.73 -23.65
CA ALA A 13 -5.05 -8.82 -23.14
C ALA A 13 -4.18 -7.70 -23.73
N THR A 14 -4.38 -7.36 -25.01
CA THR A 14 -3.69 -6.24 -25.67
C THR A 14 -4.06 -4.91 -25.04
N ALA A 15 -5.36 -4.62 -24.87
CA ALA A 15 -5.82 -3.38 -24.27
C ALA A 15 -5.32 -3.18 -22.82
N VAL A 16 -5.26 -4.26 -22.05
CA VAL A 16 -4.80 -4.24 -20.65
C VAL A 16 -3.28 -4.22 -20.55
N SER A 17 -2.56 -4.88 -21.46
CA SER A 17 -1.10 -4.87 -21.55
C SER A 17 -0.57 -3.44 -21.67
N VAL A 18 -1.20 -2.61 -22.52
CA VAL A 18 -0.82 -1.20 -22.69
C VAL A 18 -0.89 -0.41 -21.38
N LYS A 19 -1.88 -0.70 -20.52
CA LYS A 19 -2.07 0.01 -19.25
C LYS A 19 -1.18 -0.51 -18.13
N THR A 20 -0.90 -1.81 -18.13
CA THR A 20 -0.26 -2.52 -17.00
C THR A 20 1.22 -2.82 -17.21
N GLY A 21 1.70 -2.75 -18.47
CA GLY A 21 3.05 -3.15 -18.86
C GLY A 21 3.27 -4.67 -18.87
N VAL A 22 2.22 -5.48 -18.65
CA VAL A 22 2.33 -6.95 -18.68
C VAL A 22 2.33 -7.43 -20.14
N PRO A 23 3.32 -8.22 -20.59
CA PRO A 23 3.34 -8.73 -21.96
C PRO A 23 2.06 -9.50 -22.32
N VAL A 24 1.50 -9.20 -23.50
CA VAL A 24 0.24 -9.78 -23.99
C VAL A 24 0.27 -11.31 -23.95
N GLU A 25 1.34 -11.93 -24.42
CA GLU A 25 1.50 -13.40 -24.48
C GLU A 25 1.43 -14.04 -23.09
N ARG A 26 2.09 -13.41 -22.10
CA ARG A 26 2.10 -13.88 -20.71
C ARG A 26 0.71 -13.74 -20.08
N LEU A 27 0.04 -12.63 -20.34
CA LEU A 27 -1.31 -12.36 -19.83
C LEU A 27 -2.33 -13.31 -20.45
N ALA A 28 -2.34 -13.43 -21.78
CA ALA A 28 -3.23 -14.30 -22.53
C ALA A 28 -3.01 -15.77 -22.14
N SER A 29 -1.77 -16.27 -22.11
CA SER A 29 -1.48 -17.66 -21.70
C SER A 29 -1.93 -17.98 -20.27
N THR A 30 -1.78 -17.04 -19.33
CA THR A 30 -2.24 -17.25 -17.95
C THR A 30 -3.76 -17.22 -17.84
N ALA A 31 -4.41 -16.30 -18.55
CA ALA A 31 -5.87 -16.26 -18.62
C ALA A 31 -6.45 -17.52 -19.30
N SER A 32 -5.83 -18.02 -20.38
CA SER A 32 -6.22 -19.26 -21.04
C SER A 32 -6.13 -20.48 -20.12
N ARG A 33 -5.11 -20.55 -19.26
CA ARG A 33 -5.01 -21.59 -18.24
C ARG A 33 -6.17 -21.52 -17.23
N LEU A 34 -6.51 -20.32 -16.76
CA LEU A 34 -7.65 -20.13 -15.86
C LEU A 34 -8.98 -20.52 -16.52
N LEU A 35 -9.14 -20.24 -17.81
CA LEU A 35 -10.34 -20.64 -18.56
C LEU A 35 -10.45 -22.16 -18.77
N SER A 36 -9.35 -22.88 -18.64
CA SER A 36 -9.30 -24.34 -18.70
C SER A 36 -9.44 -24.97 -17.30
N ASP A 37 -9.45 -24.16 -16.24
CA ASP A 37 -9.62 -24.62 -14.87
C ASP A 37 -11.09 -25.05 -14.64
N PRO A 38 -11.35 -26.26 -14.12
CA PRO A 38 -12.72 -26.74 -13.89
C PRO A 38 -13.51 -25.89 -12.91
N VAL A 39 -12.88 -25.37 -11.87
CA VAL A 39 -13.52 -24.53 -10.85
C VAL A 39 -13.92 -23.19 -11.46
N PHE A 40 -13.01 -22.56 -12.21
CA PHE A 40 -13.32 -21.31 -12.92
C PHE A 40 -14.43 -21.51 -13.96
N THR A 41 -14.36 -22.61 -14.73
CA THR A 41 -15.36 -22.95 -15.76
C THR A 41 -16.74 -23.12 -15.15
N GLU A 42 -16.84 -23.83 -14.02
CA GLU A 42 -18.10 -24.06 -13.32
C GLU A 42 -18.68 -22.76 -12.76
N LEU A 43 -17.86 -21.93 -12.09
CA LEU A 43 -18.29 -20.64 -11.53
C LEU A 43 -18.72 -19.63 -12.60
N THR A 44 -18.17 -19.74 -13.81
CA THR A 44 -18.47 -18.82 -14.91
C THR A 44 -19.41 -19.40 -15.96
N LYS A 45 -19.94 -20.63 -15.80
CA LYS A 45 -20.62 -21.37 -16.88
C LYS A 45 -21.77 -20.63 -17.56
N TYR A 46 -22.53 -19.85 -16.80
CA TYR A 46 -23.70 -19.09 -17.26
C TYR A 46 -23.38 -17.68 -17.78
N PHE A 47 -22.12 -17.27 -17.74
CA PHE A 47 -21.71 -15.97 -18.27
C PHE A 47 -21.28 -16.09 -19.73
N ASP A 48 -21.42 -14.97 -20.45
CA ASP A 48 -20.98 -14.89 -21.84
C ASP A 48 -19.45 -14.96 -21.97
N LYS A 49 -19.00 -15.05 -23.23
CA LYS A 49 -17.56 -15.19 -23.54
C LYS A 49 -16.75 -13.96 -23.11
N ARG A 50 -17.31 -12.76 -23.20
CA ARG A 50 -16.61 -11.52 -22.87
C ARG A 50 -16.41 -11.37 -21.37
N PHE A 51 -17.43 -11.72 -20.59
CA PHE A 51 -17.34 -11.80 -19.14
C PHE A 51 -16.26 -12.81 -18.73
N LYS A 52 -16.28 -14.03 -19.29
CA LYS A 52 -15.29 -15.08 -19.00
C LYS A 52 -13.86 -14.58 -19.27
N ALA A 53 -13.65 -13.96 -20.44
CA ALA A 53 -12.36 -13.36 -20.79
C ALA A 53 -11.95 -12.24 -19.81
N ALA A 54 -12.87 -11.33 -19.47
CA ALA A 54 -12.60 -10.24 -18.53
C ALA A 54 -12.23 -10.73 -17.13
N ALA A 55 -13.00 -11.68 -16.60
CA ALA A 55 -12.73 -12.31 -15.32
C ALA A 55 -11.37 -13.03 -15.32
N ALA A 56 -11.08 -13.81 -16.37
CA ALA A 56 -9.83 -14.56 -16.50
C ALA A 56 -8.61 -13.62 -16.62
N VAL A 57 -8.71 -12.54 -17.40
CA VAL A 57 -7.65 -11.53 -17.52
C VAL A 57 -7.42 -10.83 -16.19
N TYR A 58 -8.47 -10.43 -15.46
CA TYR A 58 -8.30 -9.80 -14.16
C TYR A 58 -7.66 -10.74 -13.13
N ALA A 59 -8.14 -11.99 -13.07
CA ALA A 59 -7.58 -13.02 -12.21
C ALA A 59 -6.11 -13.31 -12.57
N ALA A 60 -5.77 -13.34 -13.85
CA ALA A 60 -4.40 -13.48 -14.33
C ALA A 60 -3.51 -12.32 -13.86
N LEU A 61 -3.95 -11.06 -14.01
CA LEU A 61 -3.24 -9.89 -13.47
C LEU A 61 -3.00 -10.04 -11.97
N ARG A 62 -4.02 -10.49 -11.22
CA ARG A 62 -3.89 -10.68 -9.78
C ARG A 62 -2.90 -11.76 -9.40
N SER A 63 -2.90 -12.89 -10.12
CA SER A 63 -1.91 -13.96 -9.92
C SER A 63 -0.47 -13.51 -10.21
N MET A 64 -0.29 -12.47 -11.03
CA MET A 64 1.01 -11.86 -11.35
C MET A 64 1.40 -10.73 -10.40
N GLY A 65 0.62 -10.45 -9.36
CA GLY A 65 0.89 -9.35 -8.42
C GLY A 65 0.61 -7.95 -9.00
N VAL A 66 -0.15 -7.86 -10.09
CA VAL A 66 -0.56 -6.57 -10.68
C VAL A 66 -1.78 -6.03 -9.94
N CYS A 67 -1.63 -4.83 -9.36
CA CYS A 67 -2.68 -4.21 -8.56
C CYS A 67 -3.35 -3.06 -9.31
N VAL A 68 -4.38 -3.41 -10.07
CA VAL A 68 -5.23 -2.46 -10.79
C VAL A 68 -6.70 -2.59 -10.41
N SER A 69 -7.50 -1.55 -10.67
CA SER A 69 -8.93 -1.59 -10.42
C SER A 69 -9.61 -2.64 -11.33
N PRO A 70 -10.65 -3.34 -10.87
CA PRO A 70 -11.49 -4.17 -11.73
C PRO A 70 -12.01 -3.42 -12.97
N ARG A 71 -12.14 -2.09 -12.87
CA ARG A 71 -12.46 -1.18 -13.98
C ARG A 71 -11.55 -1.31 -15.20
N CYS A 72 -10.33 -1.83 -15.06
CA CYS A 72 -9.47 -2.06 -16.23
C CYS A 72 -10.10 -2.98 -17.27
N VAL A 73 -10.94 -3.93 -16.83
CA VAL A 73 -11.54 -4.97 -17.68
C VAL A 73 -13.06 -4.98 -17.61
N GLU A 74 -13.66 -4.30 -16.63
CA GLU A 74 -15.10 -4.31 -16.38
C GLU A 74 -15.92 -3.89 -17.60
N GLU A 75 -15.46 -2.87 -18.34
CA GLU A 75 -16.14 -2.37 -19.55
C GLU A 75 -16.31 -3.45 -20.63
N TYR A 76 -15.43 -4.44 -20.65
CA TYR A 76 -15.50 -5.58 -21.56
C TYR A 76 -16.43 -6.69 -21.06
N ALA A 77 -16.69 -6.76 -19.75
CA ALA A 77 -17.47 -7.83 -19.15
C ALA A 77 -18.98 -7.75 -19.44
N GLY A 78 -19.48 -6.61 -19.92
CA GLY A 78 -20.89 -6.44 -20.29
C GLY A 78 -21.89 -6.50 -19.12
N VAL A 79 -21.40 -6.40 -17.88
CA VAL A 79 -22.21 -6.45 -16.65
C VAL A 79 -21.90 -5.25 -15.75
N SER A 80 -22.76 -5.02 -14.75
CA SER A 80 -22.50 -3.99 -13.74
C SER A 80 -21.26 -4.31 -12.90
N ARG A 81 -20.54 -3.26 -12.48
CA ARG A 81 -19.39 -3.36 -11.56
C ARG A 81 -19.63 -4.26 -10.38
N THR A 82 -20.75 -4.05 -9.69
CA THR A 82 -21.08 -4.75 -8.45
C THR A 82 -21.11 -6.25 -8.70
N ARG A 83 -21.82 -6.66 -9.76
CA ARG A 83 -21.90 -8.06 -10.17
C ARG A 83 -20.54 -8.61 -10.59
N PHE A 84 -19.75 -7.85 -11.35
CA PHE A 84 -18.40 -8.27 -11.74
C PHE A 84 -17.51 -8.53 -10.52
N THR A 85 -17.48 -7.59 -9.57
CA THR A 85 -16.68 -7.72 -8.35
C THR A 85 -17.16 -8.82 -7.42
N GLU A 86 -18.47 -9.08 -7.36
CA GLU A 86 -19.04 -10.16 -6.56
C GLU A 86 -18.62 -11.53 -7.09
N VAL A 87 -18.65 -11.71 -8.41
CA VAL A 87 -18.20 -12.96 -9.04
C VAL A 87 -16.69 -13.13 -8.89
N LEU A 88 -15.89 -12.08 -9.06
CA LEU A 88 -14.45 -12.15 -8.77
C LEU A 88 -14.19 -12.63 -7.33
N ARG A 89 -14.95 -12.10 -6.36
CA ARG A 89 -14.84 -12.54 -4.96
C ARG A 89 -15.26 -13.99 -4.77
N SER A 90 -16.32 -14.47 -5.41
CA SER A 90 -16.72 -15.88 -5.30
C SER A 90 -15.70 -16.84 -5.91
N MET A 91 -14.85 -16.36 -6.82
CA MET A 91 -13.68 -17.07 -7.35
C MET A 91 -12.42 -16.94 -6.48
N GLY A 92 -12.49 -16.29 -5.31
CA GLY A 92 -11.34 -16.03 -4.45
C GLY A 92 -10.39 -14.94 -4.97
N VAL A 93 -10.81 -14.17 -5.98
CA VAL A 93 -10.01 -13.08 -6.55
C VAL A 93 -10.33 -11.78 -5.81
N GLU A 94 -9.60 -11.56 -4.71
CA GLU A 94 -9.78 -10.35 -3.90
C GLU A 94 -9.20 -9.09 -4.57
N PRO A 95 -9.85 -7.92 -4.44
CA PRO A 95 -9.27 -6.63 -4.81
C PRO A 95 -7.95 -6.37 -4.09
N CYS A 96 -7.14 -5.47 -4.62
CA CYS A 96 -5.83 -5.24 -4.03
C CYS A 96 -5.98 -4.43 -2.73
N SER A 97 -5.09 -4.68 -1.77
CA SER A 97 -5.02 -3.84 -0.57
C SER A 97 -4.57 -2.44 -0.95
N LEU A 98 -4.82 -1.47 -0.07
CA LEU A 98 -4.38 -0.09 -0.29
C LEU A 98 -2.86 -0.01 -0.48
N ALA A 99 -2.10 -0.70 0.37
CA ALA A 99 -0.64 -0.83 0.24
C ALA A 99 -0.23 -1.50 -1.08
N GLY A 100 -0.96 -2.53 -1.52
CA GLY A 100 -0.68 -3.20 -2.79
C GLY A 100 -0.87 -2.29 -4.01
N TYR A 101 -1.92 -1.44 -4.01
CA TYR A 101 -2.13 -0.43 -5.04
C TYR A 101 -1.02 0.62 -5.08
N VAL A 102 -0.65 1.17 -3.92
CA VAL A 102 0.43 2.16 -3.82
C VAL A 102 1.76 1.54 -4.26
N SER A 103 2.12 0.37 -3.74
CA SER A 103 3.38 -0.33 -4.07
C SER A 103 3.51 -0.63 -5.55
N TYR A 104 2.44 -1.15 -6.17
CA TYR A 104 2.43 -1.46 -7.60
C TYR A 104 2.61 -0.19 -8.44
N ALA A 105 1.78 0.83 -8.21
CA ALA A 105 1.83 2.04 -9.01
C ALA A 105 3.14 2.82 -8.80
N SER A 106 3.66 2.92 -7.57
CA SER A 106 4.96 3.53 -7.30
C SER A 106 6.08 2.87 -8.09
N ARG A 107 6.11 1.53 -8.15
CA ARG A 107 7.11 0.79 -8.94
C ARG A 107 6.98 1.06 -10.44
N VAL A 108 5.76 1.01 -10.98
CA VAL A 108 5.51 1.29 -12.41
C VAL A 108 5.89 2.73 -12.76
N LEU A 109 5.71 3.66 -11.83
CA LEU A 109 5.99 5.09 -12.00
C LEU A 109 7.42 5.49 -11.68
N GLY A 110 8.26 4.57 -11.17
CA GLY A 110 9.61 4.89 -10.73
C GLY A 110 9.65 5.89 -9.56
N LEU A 111 8.66 5.83 -8.67
CA LEU A 111 8.65 6.63 -7.45
C LEU A 111 9.55 5.99 -6.38
N ASP A 112 10.27 6.83 -5.65
CA ASP A 112 11.08 6.40 -4.51
C ASP A 112 10.20 5.95 -3.33
N ASP A 113 10.78 5.13 -2.45
CA ASP A 113 10.08 4.54 -1.31
C ASP A 113 9.53 5.59 -0.34
N SER A 114 10.16 6.77 -0.28
CA SER A 114 9.71 7.87 0.55
C SER A 114 8.40 8.46 0.03
N THR A 115 8.35 8.78 -1.27
CA THR A 115 7.13 9.23 -1.94
C THR A 115 6.01 8.18 -1.84
N ALA A 116 6.35 6.90 -1.97
CA ALA A 116 5.39 5.81 -1.80
C ALA A 116 4.87 5.72 -0.35
N ALA A 117 5.74 5.90 0.65
CA ALA A 117 5.36 5.91 2.06
C ALA A 117 4.43 7.08 2.39
N ASP A 118 4.72 8.26 1.87
CA ASP A 118 3.91 9.47 2.02
C ASP A 118 2.51 9.28 1.40
N ALA A 119 2.45 8.69 0.20
CA ALA A 119 1.20 8.33 -0.45
C ALA A 119 0.40 7.30 0.35
N LEU A 120 1.05 6.27 0.92
CA LEU A 120 0.38 5.25 1.71
C LEU A 120 -0.14 5.82 3.04
N TRP A 121 0.65 6.66 3.71
CA TRP A 121 0.25 7.34 4.94
C TRP A 121 -0.99 8.20 4.71
N ALA A 122 -0.99 9.06 3.69
CA ALA A 122 -2.12 9.92 3.36
C ALA A 122 -3.38 9.09 3.03
N ALA A 123 -3.21 8.00 2.28
CA ALA A 123 -4.29 7.10 1.93
C ALA A 123 -4.93 6.45 3.17
N ARG A 124 -4.12 6.00 4.13
CA ARG A 124 -4.60 5.39 5.39
C ARG A 124 -5.38 6.38 6.24
N ARG A 125 -4.87 7.59 6.45
CA ARG A 125 -5.57 8.63 7.22
C ARG A 125 -6.95 8.94 6.67
N VAL A 126 -7.03 9.07 5.35
CA VAL A 126 -8.29 9.35 4.66
C VAL A 126 -9.24 8.16 4.76
N ARG A 127 -8.75 6.92 4.71
CA ARG A 127 -9.59 5.72 4.88
C ARG A 127 -10.19 5.62 6.28
N VAL A 128 -9.45 6.00 7.32
CA VAL A 128 -9.98 6.06 8.70
C VAL A 128 -11.06 7.13 8.82
N ALA A 129 -10.83 8.31 8.25
CA ALA A 129 -11.80 9.41 8.31
C ALA A 129 -13.01 9.25 7.38
N MET A 130 -12.83 8.55 6.25
CA MET A 130 -13.81 8.46 5.17
C MET A 130 -14.01 7.00 4.74
N GLY A 131 -14.97 6.34 5.39
CA GLY A 131 -15.41 5.00 5.03
C GLY A 131 -16.02 4.93 3.62
N GLY A 132 -16.09 3.72 3.06
CA GLY A 132 -16.81 3.45 1.81
C GLY A 132 -16.12 3.87 0.50
N LEU A 133 -14.92 4.48 0.57
CA LEU A 133 -14.16 4.85 -0.63
C LEU A 133 -13.43 3.65 -1.28
N SER A 134 -13.31 3.63 -2.60
CA SER A 134 -12.55 2.60 -3.32
C SER A 134 -11.04 2.72 -3.03
N ASN A 135 -10.40 1.62 -2.62
CA ASN A 135 -8.95 1.58 -2.37
C ASN A 135 -8.13 2.07 -3.57
N SER A 136 -8.49 1.68 -4.79
CA SER A 136 -7.74 2.09 -5.99
C SER A 136 -7.83 3.60 -6.23
N THR A 137 -8.98 4.22 -5.93
CA THR A 137 -9.18 5.67 -6.09
C THR A 137 -8.46 6.45 -5.01
N VAL A 138 -8.51 5.97 -3.76
CA VAL A 138 -7.76 6.57 -2.65
C VAL A 138 -6.26 6.49 -2.92
N ALA A 139 -5.74 5.33 -3.33
CA ALA A 139 -4.33 5.16 -3.69
C ALA A 139 -3.92 6.08 -4.86
N ALA A 140 -4.76 6.19 -5.90
CA ALA A 140 -4.47 7.07 -7.03
C ALA A 140 -4.40 8.56 -6.61
N ALA A 141 -5.35 9.00 -5.79
CA ALA A 141 -5.36 10.37 -5.28
C ALA A 141 -4.16 10.66 -4.37
N SER A 142 -3.80 9.72 -3.49
CA SER A 142 -2.68 9.92 -2.58
C SER A 142 -1.33 9.92 -3.29
N LEU A 143 -1.14 9.06 -4.31
CA LEU A 143 0.04 9.09 -5.18
C LEU A 143 0.17 10.40 -5.93
N TYR A 144 -0.94 10.91 -6.48
CA TYR A 144 -0.97 12.20 -7.14
C TYR A 144 -0.58 13.35 -6.20
N LEU A 145 -1.04 13.31 -4.94
CA LEU A 145 -0.69 14.32 -3.94
C LEU A 145 0.77 14.22 -3.49
N ALA A 146 1.25 13.02 -3.17
CA ALA A 146 2.62 12.81 -2.70
C ALA A 146 3.66 13.16 -3.78
N ALA A 147 3.34 12.90 -5.05
CA ALA A 147 4.22 13.20 -6.19
C ALA A 147 3.76 14.43 -6.99
N ARG A 148 3.10 15.39 -6.33
CA ARG A 148 2.59 16.61 -6.97
C ARG A 148 3.73 17.35 -7.67
N GLY A 149 3.50 17.76 -8.91
CA GLY A 149 4.51 18.38 -9.78
C GLY A 149 5.34 17.38 -10.60
N ARG A 150 5.42 16.12 -10.17
CA ARG A 150 6.06 15.02 -10.94
C ARG A 150 5.05 14.21 -11.74
N LEU A 151 3.84 14.01 -11.20
CA LEU A 151 2.80 13.19 -11.80
C LEU A 151 1.53 13.98 -12.14
N THR A 152 0.91 13.63 -13.27
CA THR A 152 -0.41 14.15 -13.66
C THR A 152 -1.53 13.23 -13.16
N GLN A 153 -2.74 13.79 -12.99
CA GLN A 153 -3.94 13.00 -12.66
C GLN A 153 -4.18 11.92 -13.73
N LYS A 154 -4.01 12.28 -15.01
CA LYS A 154 -4.12 11.37 -16.16
C LYS A 154 -3.18 10.16 -16.01
N THR A 155 -1.91 10.40 -15.71
CA THR A 155 -0.90 9.34 -15.55
C THR A 155 -1.31 8.32 -14.48
N VAL A 156 -1.62 8.79 -13.26
CA VAL A 156 -1.95 7.88 -12.15
C VAL A 156 -3.31 7.19 -12.38
N SER A 157 -4.29 7.91 -12.92
CA SER A 157 -5.61 7.38 -13.21
C SER A 157 -5.59 6.27 -14.26
N SER A 158 -4.72 6.41 -15.28
CA SER A 158 -4.51 5.42 -16.33
C SER A 158 -3.95 4.11 -15.76
N ILE A 159 -2.88 4.19 -14.96
CA ILE A 159 -2.21 3.02 -14.37
C ILE A 159 -3.14 2.23 -13.45
N LEU A 160 -3.91 2.93 -12.61
CA LEU A 160 -4.80 2.28 -11.65
C LEU A 160 -6.21 2.03 -12.21
N CYS A 161 -6.46 2.36 -13.47
CA CYS A 161 -7.77 2.27 -14.15
C CYS A 161 -8.90 2.92 -13.34
N VAL A 162 -8.69 4.16 -12.90
CA VAL A 162 -9.73 4.98 -12.26
C VAL A 162 -9.98 6.22 -13.11
N SER A 163 -11.07 6.94 -12.88
CA SER A 163 -11.31 8.18 -13.63
C SER A 163 -10.52 9.34 -13.02
N GLU A 164 -9.99 10.22 -13.88
CA GLU A 164 -9.32 11.45 -13.45
C GLU A 164 -10.22 12.31 -12.54
N VAL A 165 -11.52 12.34 -12.82
CA VAL A 165 -12.51 13.05 -12.01
C VAL A 165 -12.57 12.48 -10.60
N SER A 166 -12.56 11.15 -10.44
CA SER A 166 -12.52 10.53 -9.11
C SER A 166 -11.21 10.83 -8.38
N VAL A 167 -10.07 10.81 -9.08
CA VAL A 167 -8.76 11.19 -8.50
C VAL A 167 -8.80 12.62 -7.99
N ARG A 168 -9.28 13.56 -8.81
CA ARG A 168 -9.39 14.98 -8.46
C ARG A 168 -10.31 15.22 -7.27
N ASN A 169 -11.47 14.59 -7.26
CA ASN A 169 -12.45 14.77 -6.20
C ASN A 169 -11.94 14.24 -4.86
N ILE A 170 -11.29 13.07 -4.87
CA ILE A 170 -10.69 12.53 -3.64
C ILE A 170 -9.48 13.36 -3.22
N ALA A 171 -8.60 13.76 -4.14
CA ALA A 171 -7.44 14.60 -3.82
C ALA A 171 -7.85 15.90 -3.10
N ARG A 172 -8.87 16.61 -3.58
CA ARG A 172 -9.41 17.81 -2.91
C ARG A 172 -9.92 17.53 -1.49
N ARG A 173 -10.57 16.38 -1.29
CA ARG A 173 -11.04 15.97 0.04
C ARG A 173 -9.87 15.64 0.97
N MET A 174 -8.83 14.98 0.44
CA MET A 174 -7.61 14.70 1.21
C MET A 174 -6.90 15.99 1.61
N GLU A 175 -6.83 16.98 0.72
CA GLU A 175 -6.28 18.30 1.05
C GLU A 175 -7.06 19.00 2.16
N GLY A 176 -8.39 19.00 2.10
CA GLY A 176 -9.22 19.58 3.15
C GLY A 176 -9.10 18.87 4.50
N LEU A 177 -8.88 17.55 4.50
CA LEU A 177 -8.75 16.75 5.72
C LEU A 177 -7.35 16.83 6.34
N LEU A 178 -6.31 16.73 5.53
CA LEU A 178 -4.93 16.60 5.99
C LEU A 178 -4.21 17.95 6.07
N GLY A 179 -4.68 18.96 5.32
CA GLY A 179 -4.15 20.32 5.35
C GLY A 179 -2.63 20.37 5.28
N ASP A 180 -2.03 21.08 6.22
CA ASP A 180 -0.58 21.30 6.31
C ASP A 180 0.22 20.00 6.49
N ALA A 181 -0.39 18.92 6.99
CA ALA A 181 0.29 17.65 7.16
C ALA A 181 0.74 17.03 5.82
N LEU A 182 0.16 17.45 4.68
CA LEU A 182 0.61 17.07 3.34
C LEU A 182 1.88 17.80 2.90
N SER A 183 2.21 18.95 3.50
CA SER A 183 3.41 19.72 3.14
C SER A 183 4.70 19.08 3.65
N PHE A 184 4.58 18.16 4.61
CA PHE A 184 5.72 17.38 5.07
C PHE A 184 6.06 16.25 4.11
N SER A 185 7.32 15.83 4.09
CA SER A 185 7.77 14.63 3.40
C SER A 185 8.69 13.80 4.29
N LEU A 186 8.64 12.49 4.15
CA LEU A 186 9.61 11.62 4.79
C LEU A 186 10.89 11.61 3.94
N ARG A 187 12.04 11.36 4.56
CA ARG A 187 13.30 11.06 3.88
C ARG A 187 14.15 10.11 4.71
N GLU A 188 14.81 9.17 4.05
CA GLU A 188 15.93 8.45 4.67
C GLU A 188 17.17 9.35 4.66
N ALA A 189 17.67 9.69 5.84
CA ALA A 189 18.87 10.49 5.96
C ALA A 189 20.11 9.61 5.75
N ASP A 190 21.18 10.14 5.20
CA ASP A 190 22.52 9.55 5.30
C ASP A 190 23.22 10.18 6.50
N ALA A 191 23.68 9.39 7.47
CA ALA A 191 24.55 9.91 8.52
C ALA A 191 25.80 9.03 8.62
N PRO A 192 26.98 9.61 8.34
CA PRO A 192 28.24 8.90 8.49
C PRO A 192 28.45 8.55 9.97
N GLY A 193 28.97 7.34 10.24
CA GLY A 193 29.25 6.87 11.60
C GLY A 193 28.08 6.20 12.32
N ARG A 194 26.96 5.92 11.63
CA ARG A 194 25.84 5.19 12.21
C ARG A 194 26.21 3.78 12.65
N PRO A 195 25.65 3.28 13.77
CA PRO A 195 25.72 1.87 14.12
C PRO A 195 25.22 0.99 12.97
N ARG A 196 25.88 -0.15 12.72
CA ARG A 196 25.37 -1.14 11.77
C ARG A 196 23.96 -1.59 12.19
N GLY A 197 23.05 -1.72 11.23
CA GLY A 197 21.65 -2.08 11.50
C GLY A 197 20.81 -0.92 12.05
N SER A 198 21.20 0.34 11.78
CA SER A 198 20.39 1.52 12.11
C SER A 198 19.90 2.24 10.85
N LEU A 199 18.69 2.77 10.94
CA LEU A 199 18.00 3.56 9.90
C LEU A 199 17.53 4.86 10.54
N MET A 200 17.76 6.00 9.88
CA MET A 200 17.27 7.29 10.34
C MET A 200 16.29 7.86 9.31
N LEU A 201 15.10 8.20 9.79
CA LEU A 201 14.06 8.82 8.98
C LEU A 201 13.85 10.25 9.47
N GLU A 202 13.87 11.19 8.54
CA GLU A 202 13.63 12.60 8.79
C GLU A 202 12.29 13.01 8.20
N LEU A 203 11.49 13.73 8.98
CA LEU A 203 10.34 14.45 8.49
C LEU A 203 10.81 15.85 8.08
N LEU A 204 10.70 16.17 6.80
CA LEU A 204 11.04 17.46 6.24
C LEU A 204 9.80 18.34 6.19
N GLY A 205 9.91 19.61 6.56
CA GLY A 205 8.84 20.61 6.50
C GLY A 205 9.36 22.01 6.82
N GLY A 206 8.69 23.04 6.29
CA GLY A 206 9.04 24.44 6.58
C GLY A 206 10.48 24.85 6.20
N GLY A 207 11.10 24.18 5.24
CA GLY A 207 12.48 24.46 4.79
C GLY A 207 13.58 23.70 5.55
N GLY A 208 13.25 22.76 6.43
CA GLY A 208 14.25 21.98 7.16
C GLY A 208 13.73 20.66 7.75
N VAL A 209 14.50 20.09 8.68
CA VAL A 209 14.11 18.88 9.42
C VAL A 209 13.17 19.27 10.56
N ALA A 210 11.92 18.82 10.49
CA ALA A 210 10.88 19.10 11.48
C ALA A 210 10.85 18.06 12.61
N ALA A 211 11.21 16.81 12.31
CA ALA A 211 11.37 15.71 13.26
C ALA A 211 12.34 14.65 12.72
N GLY A 212 12.97 13.89 13.61
CA GLY A 212 13.83 12.76 13.27
C GLY A 212 13.44 11.51 14.04
N LEU A 213 13.57 10.33 13.42
CA LEU A 213 13.33 9.02 14.01
C LEU A 213 14.53 8.14 13.77
N THR A 214 15.08 7.57 14.84
CA THR A 214 16.16 6.56 14.76
C THR A 214 15.58 5.18 15.02
N LEU A 215 15.77 4.30 14.05
CA LEU A 215 15.27 2.94 14.03
C LEU A 215 16.43 1.95 14.09
N LEU A 216 16.29 0.85 14.83
CA LEU A 216 17.33 -0.16 15.03
C LEU A 216 16.81 -1.58 14.76
N GLU A 217 17.63 -2.40 14.11
CA GLU A 217 17.39 -3.84 14.02
C GLU A 217 17.45 -4.47 15.41
N PRO A 218 16.49 -5.35 15.76
CA PRO A 218 16.50 -6.06 17.03
C PRO A 218 17.49 -7.22 16.96
N GLY A 219 18.78 -6.94 16.93
CA GLY A 219 19.84 -7.96 16.85
C GLY A 219 20.71 -8.07 18.10
N VAL A 220 20.74 -6.98 18.88
CA VAL A 220 21.69 -6.75 19.98
C VAL A 220 20.98 -6.61 21.33
N GLU A 221 21.69 -6.87 22.42
CA GLU A 221 21.20 -6.53 23.76
C GLU A 221 21.05 -4.99 23.92
N PRO A 222 20.07 -4.51 24.70
CA PRO A 222 19.10 -5.28 25.48
C PRO A 222 17.89 -5.77 24.67
N TRP A 223 17.78 -5.39 23.40
CA TRP A 223 16.56 -5.59 22.61
C TRP A 223 16.23 -7.07 22.38
N ARG A 224 17.24 -7.91 22.17
CA ARG A 224 17.04 -9.36 22.02
C ARG A 224 16.36 -9.99 23.24
N SER A 225 16.77 -9.62 24.46
CA SER A 225 16.10 -10.07 25.69
C SER A 225 14.66 -9.54 25.81
N VAL A 226 14.41 -8.30 25.38
CA VAL A 226 13.07 -7.69 25.43
C VAL A 226 12.10 -8.38 24.46
N THR A 227 12.58 -8.82 23.28
CA THR A 227 11.74 -9.52 22.27
C THR A 227 11.30 -10.85 22.82
N ALA A 228 12.25 -11.60 23.38
CA ALA A 228 11.99 -12.89 23.98
C ALA A 228 10.97 -12.80 25.12
N SER A 229 11.11 -11.83 26.03
CA SER A 229 10.18 -11.67 27.16
C SER A 229 8.78 -11.19 26.74
N ALA A 230 8.69 -10.34 25.71
CA ALA A 230 7.43 -9.80 25.21
C ALA A 230 6.73 -10.70 24.19
N GLY A 231 7.33 -11.83 23.80
CA GLY A 231 6.79 -12.74 22.79
C GLY A 231 6.75 -12.14 21.38
N LEU A 232 7.61 -11.17 21.10
CA LEU A 232 7.64 -10.47 19.80
C LEU A 232 8.68 -11.12 18.87
N PRO A 233 8.38 -11.25 17.56
CA PRO A 233 9.31 -11.86 16.62
C PRO A 233 10.53 -10.96 16.41
N LEU A 234 11.72 -11.55 16.30
CA LEU A 234 12.94 -10.82 15.91
C LEU A 234 12.95 -10.52 14.41
N GLU A 235 12.61 -11.52 13.61
CA GLU A 235 12.64 -11.42 12.16
C GLU A 235 11.52 -10.50 11.65
N GLY A 236 11.87 -9.54 10.79
CA GLY A 236 10.93 -8.58 10.22
C GLY A 236 10.43 -7.55 11.23
N SER A 237 11.12 -7.36 12.36
CA SER A 237 10.79 -6.35 13.36
C SER A 237 11.84 -5.24 13.39
N ILE A 238 11.45 -4.06 13.86
CA ILE A 238 12.36 -2.91 14.01
C ILE A 238 12.00 -2.07 15.23
N VAL A 239 13.01 -1.62 15.97
CA VAL A 239 12.87 -0.81 17.18
C VAL A 239 12.88 0.67 16.82
N LEU A 240 11.88 1.43 17.27
CA LEU A 240 11.99 2.88 17.34
C LEU A 240 12.73 3.25 18.63
N ALA A 241 14.00 3.64 18.48
CA ALA A 241 14.93 3.83 19.57
C ALA A 241 14.99 5.28 20.05
N GLU A 242 14.87 6.23 19.13
CA GLU A 242 14.89 7.65 19.44
C GLU A 242 13.96 8.41 18.49
N ALA A 243 13.40 9.50 18.99
CA ALA A 243 12.66 10.43 18.19
C ALA A 243 12.89 11.86 18.69
N THR A 244 13.14 12.77 17.77
CA THR A 244 13.44 14.18 18.04
C THR A 244 12.47 15.09 17.29
N GLY A 245 12.25 16.29 17.81
CA GLY A 245 11.33 17.29 17.22
C GLY A 245 10.17 17.64 18.13
N ARG A 246 9.25 18.47 17.62
CA ARG A 246 8.03 18.86 18.35
C ARG A 246 7.00 17.74 18.31
N LEU A 247 6.28 17.55 19.41
CA LEU A 247 5.30 16.45 19.57
C LEU A 247 4.26 16.40 18.43
N GLU A 248 3.80 17.56 17.96
CA GLU A 248 2.88 17.70 16.82
C GLU A 248 3.43 17.09 15.51
N HIS A 249 4.72 17.25 15.25
CA HIS A 249 5.39 16.68 14.07
C HIS A 249 5.74 15.21 14.27
N MET A 250 5.96 14.77 15.51
CA MET A 250 6.31 13.38 15.81
C MET A 250 5.18 12.42 15.43
N GLY A 251 3.91 12.80 15.61
CA GLY A 251 2.78 11.96 15.16
C GLY A 251 2.76 11.76 13.64
N ILE A 252 3.06 12.81 12.88
CA ILE A 252 3.16 12.73 11.42
C ILE A 252 4.36 11.87 11.04
N ALA A 253 5.52 12.10 11.67
CA ALA A 253 6.75 11.36 11.41
C ALA A 253 6.57 9.85 11.67
N VAL A 254 6.01 9.49 12.84
CA VAL A 254 5.77 8.08 13.20
C VAL A 254 4.81 7.45 12.20
N GLY A 255 3.67 8.09 11.89
CA GLY A 255 2.72 7.53 10.93
C GLY A 255 3.30 7.29 9.54
N ARG A 256 4.15 8.20 9.05
CA ARG A 256 4.85 8.04 7.76
C ARG A 256 5.92 6.96 7.83
N ALA A 257 6.68 6.90 8.91
CA ALA A 257 7.65 5.83 9.15
C ALA A 257 7.00 4.43 9.19
N LEU A 258 5.85 4.27 9.85
CA LEU A 258 5.10 3.01 9.83
C LEU A 258 4.69 2.61 8.41
N SER A 259 4.34 3.59 7.57
CA SER A 259 4.01 3.35 6.16
C SER A 259 5.25 2.97 5.34
N TYR A 260 6.38 3.64 5.56
CA TYR A 260 7.67 3.30 4.95
C TYR A 260 8.11 1.87 5.30
N LEU A 261 8.07 1.52 6.59
CA LEU A 261 8.48 0.21 7.08
C LEU A 261 7.56 -0.90 6.57
N CYS A 262 6.25 -0.64 6.46
CA CYS A 262 5.31 -1.57 5.84
C CYS A 262 5.67 -1.85 4.37
N LEU A 263 6.07 -0.83 3.60
CA LEU A 263 6.51 -1.00 2.21
C LEU A 263 7.84 -1.74 2.08
N LYS A 264 8.74 -1.57 3.05
CA LYS A 264 10.01 -2.30 3.15
C LYS A 264 9.85 -3.75 3.62
N GLY A 265 8.63 -4.19 3.95
CA GLY A 265 8.34 -5.57 4.35
C GLY A 265 8.53 -5.85 5.85
N TYR A 266 8.69 -4.82 6.68
CA TYR A 266 8.65 -5.01 8.13
C TYR A 266 7.22 -5.38 8.56
N ARG A 267 7.14 -6.21 9.59
CA ARG A 267 5.91 -6.78 10.15
C ARG A 267 5.52 -6.10 11.46
N VAL A 268 6.49 -5.73 12.28
CA VAL A 268 6.24 -5.20 13.63
C VAL A 268 7.19 -4.03 13.92
N VAL A 269 6.65 -3.00 14.55
CA VAL A 269 7.42 -1.89 15.12
C VAL A 269 7.13 -1.82 16.60
N TRP A 270 8.15 -1.53 17.39
CA TRP A 270 8.05 -1.47 18.84
C TRP A 270 9.06 -0.49 19.44
N THR A 271 8.76 -0.03 20.65
CA THR A 271 9.50 1.06 21.31
C THR A 271 9.25 1.09 22.80
N HIS A 272 10.12 1.75 23.55
CA HIS A 272 9.95 2.05 24.98
C HIS A 272 9.81 3.57 25.26
N LEU A 273 9.67 4.40 24.22
CA LEU A 273 9.64 5.86 24.33
C LEU A 273 8.34 6.33 25.01
N SER A 274 8.33 6.31 26.34
CA SER A 274 7.18 6.64 27.18
C SER A 274 6.70 8.08 27.02
N ASN A 275 7.62 9.00 26.71
CA ASN A 275 7.31 10.39 26.38
C ASN A 275 6.45 10.54 25.11
N LEU A 276 6.35 9.48 24.30
CA LEU A 276 5.51 9.45 23.09
C LEU A 276 4.24 8.64 23.26
N ALA A 277 3.91 8.16 24.46
CA ALA A 277 2.76 7.29 24.67
C ALA A 277 1.45 7.81 24.02
N PRO A 278 1.07 9.11 24.10
CA PRO A 278 -0.13 9.62 23.44
C PRO A 278 -0.06 9.50 21.91
N VAL A 279 1.09 9.80 21.33
CA VAL A 279 1.33 9.70 19.88
C VAL A 279 1.29 8.24 19.43
N LEU A 280 2.00 7.36 20.14
CA LEU A 280 2.07 5.94 19.84
C LEU A 280 0.68 5.29 19.87
N VAL A 281 -0.11 5.58 20.89
CA VAL A 281 -1.49 5.07 20.98
C VAL A 281 -2.35 5.58 19.82
N GLY A 282 -2.21 6.86 19.44
CA GLY A 282 -2.88 7.42 18.26
C GLY A 282 -2.50 6.74 16.94
N GLU A 283 -1.28 6.22 16.83
CA GLU A 283 -0.79 5.44 15.68
C GLU A 283 -1.05 3.93 15.81
N GLY A 284 -1.85 3.50 16.79
CA GLY A 284 -2.28 2.12 16.94
C GLY A 284 -1.31 1.21 17.69
N PHE A 285 -0.26 1.77 18.31
CA PHE A 285 0.58 0.99 19.22
C PHE A 285 -0.20 0.59 20.47
N LYS A 286 0.08 -0.62 20.96
CA LYS A 286 -0.49 -1.17 22.19
C LYS A 286 0.62 -1.47 23.20
N PRO A 287 0.38 -1.26 24.50
CA PRO A 287 1.30 -1.74 25.53
C PRO A 287 1.31 -3.27 25.53
N VAL A 288 2.50 -3.88 25.51
CA VAL A 288 2.65 -5.34 25.42
C VAL A 288 3.46 -5.94 26.56
N SER A 289 4.37 -5.16 27.18
CA SER A 289 5.18 -5.62 28.30
C SER A 289 5.73 -4.43 29.08
N TYR A 290 6.21 -4.64 30.30
CA TYR A 290 7.08 -3.71 31.01
C TYR A 290 8.51 -4.25 31.00
N SER A 291 9.51 -3.41 30.75
CA SER A 291 10.92 -3.78 30.82
C SER A 291 11.58 -3.14 32.04
N PRO A 292 11.90 -3.93 33.09
CA PRO A 292 12.61 -3.41 34.26
C PRO A 292 13.97 -2.81 33.91
N ARG A 293 14.68 -3.41 32.93
CA ARG A 293 15.99 -2.91 32.47
C ARG A 293 15.91 -1.51 31.87
N LEU A 294 14.81 -1.20 31.19
CA LEU A 294 14.56 0.09 30.55
C LEU A 294 13.70 1.02 31.42
N GLY A 295 13.24 0.55 32.58
CA GLY A 295 12.34 1.27 33.48
C GLY A 295 11.03 1.72 32.82
N SER A 296 10.56 1.08 31.75
CA SER A 296 9.51 1.62 30.88
C SER A 296 8.62 0.55 30.24
N THR A 297 7.42 0.96 29.86
CA THR A 297 6.46 0.16 29.10
C THR A 297 6.91 0.02 27.65
N ILE A 298 6.87 -1.20 27.14
CA ILE A 298 7.08 -1.52 25.74
C ILE A 298 5.76 -1.43 25.00
N TYR A 299 5.77 -0.67 23.92
CA TYR A 299 4.67 -0.50 22.98
C TYR A 299 5.01 -1.23 21.68
N ALA A 300 4.04 -1.89 21.06
CA ALA A 300 4.21 -2.52 19.76
C ALA A 300 3.00 -2.30 18.86
N VAL A 301 3.24 -2.27 17.55
CA VAL A 301 2.21 -2.22 16.51
C VAL A 301 2.53 -3.24 15.41
N SER A 302 1.50 -3.97 14.99
CA SER A 302 1.59 -4.87 13.84
C SER A 302 1.30 -4.09 12.57
N LEU A 303 2.28 -4.01 11.66
CA LEU A 303 2.15 -3.28 10.40
C LEU A 303 1.17 -3.94 9.43
N SER A 304 0.92 -5.26 9.58
CA SER A 304 -0.12 -5.98 8.85
C SER A 304 -1.55 -5.57 9.26
N MET A 305 -1.72 -4.95 10.43
CA MET A 305 -3.01 -4.47 10.93
C MET A 305 -3.27 -2.99 10.57
N LEU A 306 -2.28 -2.30 9.99
CA LEU A 306 -2.35 -0.91 9.54
C LEU A 306 -2.73 -0.80 8.06
#